data_AF-A0A852BX06-F1
#
_entry.id   AF-A0A852BX06-F1
#
_cell.length_a   1.000
_cell.length_b   1.000
_cell.length_c   1.000
_cell.angle_alpha   90.00
_cell.angle_beta   90.00
_cell.angle_gamma   90.00
#
_symmetry.space_group_name_H-M   'P 1'
#
loop_
_entity.id
_entity.type
_entity.pdbx_description
1 polymer ?
#
loop_
_entity_poly.entity_id
_entity_poly.type
_entity_poly.pdbx_seq_one_letter_code
_entity_poly.pdbx_strand_id
1 'polypeptide(L)'
;QSKDDELSIQLLSSELLDDFRGAFGCQSVSEMMRFYMEEVLPSAMRTSTDHQKSMGDLGNLLLSLKMTMKRCHRFFTCEKRSKAIKHIKETFDKMNENGIYKAMGEFDIFINYIEEYLMMKMKK
;
A
#
# COMPACT_ATOMS: atom_id res chain seq x y z
N GLN A 1 -14.82 2.04 1.35
CA GLN A 1 -15.21 1.73 2.74
C GLN A 1 -16.59 1.07 2.83
N SER A 2 -17.68 1.60 2.26
CA SER A 2 -19.01 0.93 2.34
C SER A 2 -19.14 -0.44 1.67
N LYS A 3 -18.12 -0.90 0.95
CA LYS A 3 -18.02 -2.23 0.32
C LYS A 3 -17.06 -3.16 1.06
N ASP A 4 -16.38 -2.66 2.10
CA ASP A 4 -15.52 -3.47 2.96
C ASP A 4 -16.38 -4.04 4.10
N ASP A 5 -16.88 -5.25 3.89
CA ASP A 5 -17.71 -5.96 4.86
C ASP A 5 -16.88 -6.90 5.77
N GLU A 6 -15.58 -7.08 5.47
CA GLU A 6 -14.67 -8.00 6.16
C GLU A 6 -14.00 -7.32 7.37
N LEU A 7 -14.82 -6.81 8.30
CA LEU A 7 -14.35 -5.99 9.43
C LEU A 7 -13.55 -6.77 10.48
N SER A 8 -13.67 -8.10 10.52
CA SER A 8 -12.95 -8.97 11.46
C SER A 8 -11.50 -9.23 11.06
N ILE A 9 -11.15 -8.95 9.81
CA ILE A 9 -9.81 -9.10 9.27
C ILE A 9 -9.17 -7.71 9.24
N GLN A 10 -7.90 -7.60 9.60
CA GLN A 10 -7.12 -6.39 9.32
C GLN A 10 -6.07 -6.77 8.28
N LEU A 11 -6.18 -6.24 7.06
CA LEU A 11 -5.27 -6.62 5.97
C LEU A 11 -3.90 -5.97 6.17
N LEU A 12 -3.88 -4.69 6.54
CA LEU A 12 -2.71 -3.92 6.89
C LEU A 12 -2.54 -3.90 8.42
N SER A 13 -1.88 -4.93 8.95
CA SER A 13 -1.64 -5.09 10.38
C SER A 13 -0.56 -4.15 10.91
N SER A 14 -0.47 -4.01 12.25
CA SER A 14 0.61 -3.27 12.91
C SER A 14 2.00 -3.82 12.60
N GLU A 15 2.12 -5.10 12.26
CA GLU A 15 3.39 -5.72 11.86
C GLU A 15 3.96 -5.06 10.59
N LEU A 16 3.09 -4.63 9.67
CA LEU A 16 3.53 -3.88 8.47
C LEU A 16 4.14 -2.53 8.86
N LEU A 17 3.54 -1.84 9.82
CA LEU A 17 4.06 -0.56 10.33
C LEU A 17 5.41 -0.77 11.04
N ASP A 18 5.55 -1.83 11.82
CA ASP A 18 6.82 -2.16 12.46
C ASP A 18 7.90 -2.47 11.41
N ASP A 19 7.53 -3.16 10.32
CA ASP A 19 8.41 -3.39 9.17
C ASP A 19 8.83 -2.08 8.48
N PHE A 20 7.91 -1.12 8.36
CA PHE A 20 8.22 0.22 7.82
C PHE A 20 9.21 0.97 8.73
N ARG A 21 9.11 0.79 10.05
CA ARG A 21 10.04 1.38 11.02
C ARG A 21 11.40 0.66 11.07
N GLY A 22 11.43 -0.60 10.68
CA GLY A 22 12.59 -1.47 10.79
C GLY A 22 13.66 -1.30 9.71
N ALA A 23 14.66 -2.18 9.75
CA ALA A 23 15.78 -2.19 8.81
C ALA A 23 15.35 -2.42 7.35
N PHE A 24 14.17 -2.99 7.13
CA PHE A 24 13.60 -3.27 5.81
C PHE A 24 12.54 -2.24 5.38
N GLY A 25 12.37 -1.13 6.10
CA GLY A 25 11.25 -0.21 5.84
C GLY A 25 11.21 0.36 4.43
N CYS A 26 12.37 0.64 3.84
CA CYS A 26 12.50 1.06 2.45
C CYS A 26 11.88 0.03 1.48
N GLN A 27 12.24 -1.24 1.67
CA GLN A 27 11.76 -2.37 0.88
C GLN A 27 10.26 -2.55 1.07
N SER A 28 9.79 -2.60 2.32
CA SER A 28 8.39 -2.79 2.65
C SER A 28 7.51 -1.68 2.06
N VAL A 29 7.91 -0.41 2.16
CA VAL A 29 7.16 0.70 1.56
C VAL A 29 7.14 0.60 0.04
N SER A 30 8.29 0.34 -0.59
CA SER A 30 8.40 0.24 -2.05
C SER A 30 7.56 -0.91 -2.61
N GLU A 31 7.55 -2.06 -1.93
CA GLU A 31 6.77 -3.23 -2.29
C GLU A 31 5.27 -3.03 -2.06
N MET A 32 4.84 -2.36 -0.98
CA MET A 32 3.42 -2.03 -0.81
C MET A 32 2.92 -1.02 -1.83
N MET A 33 3.71 0.02 -2.15
CA MET A 33 3.35 0.94 -3.23
C MET A 33 3.16 0.19 -4.55
N ARG A 34 4.05 -0.77 -4.83
CA ARG A 34 3.93 -1.62 -6.02
C ARG A 34 2.67 -2.48 -5.99
N PHE A 35 2.38 -3.14 -4.87
CA PHE A 35 1.18 -3.95 -4.69
C PHE A 35 -0.10 -3.15 -4.96
N TYR A 36 -0.22 -1.95 -4.39
CA TYR A 36 -1.39 -1.10 -4.64
C TYR A 36 -1.53 -0.67 -6.11
N MET A 37 -0.42 -0.31 -6.77
CA MET A 37 -0.44 0.15 -8.17
C MET A 37 -0.64 -0.96 -9.19
N GLU A 38 -0.06 -2.14 -8.96
CA GLU A 38 -0.06 -3.24 -9.94
C GLU A 38 -1.18 -4.26 -9.71
N GLU A 39 -1.69 -4.38 -8.48
CA GLU A 39 -2.63 -5.44 -8.11
C GLU A 39 -3.96 -4.87 -7.63
N VAL A 40 -3.96 -4.00 -6.61
CA VAL A 40 -5.20 -3.50 -5.98
C VAL A 40 -5.96 -2.53 -6.90
N LEU A 41 -5.34 -1.42 -7.29
CA LEU A 41 -6.01 -0.37 -8.08
C LEU A 41 -6.50 -0.87 -9.44
N PRO A 42 -5.72 -1.63 -10.23
CA PRO A 42 -6.21 -2.18 -11.50
C PRO A 42 -7.39 -3.14 -11.30
N SER A 43 -7.40 -3.88 -10.20
CA SER A 43 -8.52 -4.78 -9.88
C SER A 43 -9.76 -4.00 -9.45
N ALA A 44 -9.62 -2.96 -8.62
CA ALA A 44 -10.72 -2.08 -8.23
C ALA A 44 -11.35 -1.35 -9.42
N MET A 45 -10.53 -0.90 -10.38
CA MET A 45 -11.01 -0.27 -11.61
C MET A 45 -11.83 -1.22 -12.49
N ARG A 46 -11.62 -2.54 -12.40
CA ARG A 46 -12.42 -3.54 -13.11
C ARG A 46 -13.76 -3.81 -12.43
N THR A 47 -13.86 -3.61 -11.12
CA THR A 47 -15.07 -3.92 -10.35
C THR A 47 -16.07 -2.76 -10.28
N SER A 48 -15.64 -1.52 -10.55
CA SER A 48 -16.52 -0.33 -10.53
C SER A 48 -16.22 0.64 -11.67
N THR A 49 -17.18 0.78 -12.59
CA THR A 49 -17.11 1.76 -13.69
C THR A 49 -17.24 3.20 -13.19
N ASP A 50 -18.10 3.43 -12.20
CA ASP A 50 -18.43 4.77 -11.69
C ASP A 50 -17.26 5.43 -10.96
N HIS A 51 -16.34 4.63 -10.41
CA HIS A 51 -15.17 5.11 -9.67
C HIS A 51 -13.86 4.94 -10.44
N GLN A 52 -13.91 4.43 -11.67
CA GLN A 52 -12.71 4.11 -12.47
C GLN A 52 -11.79 5.33 -12.64
N LYS A 53 -12.37 6.51 -12.89
CA LYS A 53 -11.60 7.76 -13.02
C LYS A 53 -10.90 8.13 -11.72
N SER A 54 -11.65 8.17 -10.60
CA SER A 54 -11.10 8.52 -9.29
C SER A 54 -10.02 7.55 -8.83
N MET A 55 -10.18 6.25 -9.10
CA MET A 55 -9.16 5.24 -8.81
C MET A 55 -7.91 5.41 -9.69
N GLY A 56 -8.08 5.78 -10.96
CA GLY A 56 -6.97 6.14 -11.85
C GLY A 56 -6.21 7.37 -11.37
N ASP A 57 -6.93 8.43 -10.97
CA ASP A 57 -6.35 9.65 -10.40
C ASP A 57 -5.57 9.35 -9.11
N LEU A 58 -6.13 8.49 -8.23
CA LEU A 58 -5.46 8.02 -7.02
C LEU A 58 -4.15 7.27 -7.34
N GLY A 59 -4.18 6.40 -8.36
CA GLY A 59 -2.98 5.71 -8.84
C GLY A 59 -1.90 6.67 -9.35
N ASN A 60 -2.29 7.71 -10.09
CA ASN A 60 -1.37 8.75 -10.57
C ASN A 60 -0.75 9.56 -9.42
N LEU A 61 -1.53 9.88 -8.39
CA LEU A 61 -1.05 10.55 -7.19
C LEU A 61 -0.04 9.68 -6.42
N LEU A 62 -0.34 8.39 -6.25
CA LEU A 62 0.56 7.44 -5.58
C LEU A 62 1.87 7.25 -6.38
N LEU A 63 1.78 7.17 -7.70
CA LEU A 63 2.96 7.13 -8.58
C LEU A 63 3.80 8.40 -8.44
N SER A 64 3.16 9.56 -8.43
CA SER A 64 3.83 10.86 -8.25
C SER A 64 4.55 10.92 -6.91
N LEU A 65 3.91 10.48 -5.82
CA LEU A 65 4.52 10.37 -4.50
C LEU A 65 5.75 9.45 -4.52
N LYS A 66 5.64 8.25 -5.10
CA LYS A 66 6.75 7.31 -5.24
C LYS A 66 7.93 7.92 -5.98
N MET A 67 7.67 8.67 -7.06
CA MET A 67 8.70 9.32 -7.85
C MET A 67 9.38 10.45 -7.08
N THR A 68 8.63 11.25 -6.32
CA THR A 68 9.17 12.29 -5.42
C THR A 68 10.07 11.66 -4.35
N MET A 69 9.62 10.60 -3.69
CA MET A 69 10.40 9.87 -2.68
C MET A 69 11.70 9.29 -3.26
N LYS A 70 11.65 8.76 -4.49
CA LYS A 70 12.83 8.20 -5.17
C LYS A 70 13.84 9.28 -5.59
N ARG A 71 13.38 10.35 -6.24
CA ARG A 71 14.24 11.34 -6.89
C ARG A 71 14.73 12.42 -5.93
N CYS A 72 13.86 12.95 -5.09
CA CYS A 72 14.16 14.15 -4.30
C CYS A 72 14.87 13.82 -2.99
N HIS A 73 14.58 12.67 -2.39
CA HIS A 73 15.05 12.34 -1.03
C HIS A 73 15.82 11.02 -0.92
N ARG A 74 15.97 10.27 -2.02
CA ARG A 74 16.61 8.94 -2.05
C ARG A 74 16.08 8.00 -0.95
N PHE A 75 14.78 8.09 -0.63
CA PHE A 75 14.19 7.22 0.39
C PHE A 75 14.06 5.76 -0.06
N PHE A 76 14.30 5.48 -1.35
CA PHE A 76 14.26 4.14 -1.94
C PHE A 76 15.64 3.60 -2.38
N THR A 77 16.62 3.49 -1.46
CA THR A 77 17.94 2.85 -1.71
C THR A 77 17.96 1.36 -1.39
N CYS A 78 16.85 0.66 -1.55
CA CYS A 78 16.65 -0.69 -1.03
C CYS A 78 17.02 -1.79 -2.04
N GLU A 79 17.61 -2.91 -1.58
CA GLU A 79 18.11 -4.01 -2.44
C GLU A 79 17.44 -5.39 -2.22
N LYS A 80 16.55 -5.54 -1.23
CA LYS A 80 15.97 -6.84 -0.83
C LYS A 80 14.44 -6.83 -0.84
N ARG A 81 13.80 -8.00 -0.67
CA ARG A 81 12.32 -8.13 -0.57
C ARG A 81 11.87 -8.24 0.90
N SER A 82 10.66 -7.76 1.22
CA SER A 82 10.08 -7.81 2.58
C SER A 82 9.27 -9.09 2.81
N LYS A 83 9.28 -9.60 4.06
CA LYS A 83 8.52 -10.79 4.47
C LYS A 83 7.06 -10.45 4.83
N ALA A 84 6.78 -9.29 5.43
CA ALA A 84 5.41 -8.92 5.79
C ALA A 84 4.51 -8.76 4.56
N ILE A 85 5.06 -8.22 3.46
CA ILE A 85 4.38 -8.10 2.17
C ILE A 85 3.83 -9.46 1.70
N LYS A 86 4.59 -10.54 1.91
CA LYS A 86 4.19 -11.87 1.47
C LYS A 86 2.89 -12.31 2.15
N HIS A 87 2.79 -12.12 3.47
CA HIS A 87 1.59 -12.49 4.22
C HIS A 87 0.37 -11.65 3.83
N ILE A 88 0.58 -10.36 3.54
CA ILE A 88 -0.48 -9.47 3.07
C ILE A 88 -1.03 -9.96 1.73
N LYS A 89 -0.15 -10.27 0.77
CA LYS A 89 -0.56 -10.81 -0.54
C LYS A 89 -1.30 -12.14 -0.40
N GLU A 90 -0.79 -13.05 0.42
CA GLU A 90 -1.46 -14.33 0.69
C GLU A 90 -2.84 -14.15 1.32
N THR A 91 -3.01 -13.17 2.21
CA THR A 91 -4.31 -12.84 2.81
C THR A 91 -5.24 -12.21 1.77
N PHE A 92 -4.75 -11.25 0.99
CA PHE A 92 -5.49 -10.62 -0.10
C PHE A 92 -6.02 -11.65 -1.11
N ASP A 93 -5.15 -12.57 -1.55
CA ASP A 93 -5.51 -13.62 -2.52
C ASP A 93 -6.60 -14.56 -1.95
N LYS A 94 -6.50 -14.91 -0.66
CA LYS A 94 -7.52 -15.74 0.03
C LYS A 94 -8.88 -15.05 0.15
N MET A 95 -8.91 -13.71 0.16
CA MET A 95 -10.15 -12.93 0.23
C MET A 95 -10.85 -12.76 -1.13
N ASN A 96 -10.23 -13.18 -2.24
CA ASN A 96 -10.78 -13.05 -3.59
C ASN A 96 -11.26 -11.60 -3.88
N GLU A 97 -12.48 -11.40 -4.41
CA GLU A 97 -13.01 -10.07 -4.69
C GLU A 97 -13.14 -9.18 -3.44
N ASN A 98 -13.39 -9.76 -2.26
CA ASN A 98 -13.48 -9.01 -1.00
C ASN A 98 -12.13 -8.38 -0.63
N GLY A 99 -11.02 -9.01 -1.05
CA GLY A 99 -9.67 -8.47 -0.85
C GLY A 99 -9.50 -7.10 -1.48
N ILE A 100 -10.13 -6.86 -2.64
CA ILE A 100 -10.09 -5.58 -3.35
C ILE A 100 -10.75 -4.49 -2.50
N TYR A 101 -11.97 -4.76 -2.02
CA TYR A 101 -12.72 -3.79 -1.20
C TYR A 101 -12.04 -3.54 0.14
N LYS A 102 -11.46 -4.58 0.75
CA LYS A 102 -10.67 -4.49 1.97
C LYS A 102 -9.46 -3.59 1.79
N ALA A 103 -8.63 -3.87 0.79
CA ALA A 103 -7.42 -3.10 0.51
C ALA A 103 -7.73 -1.63 0.17
N MET A 104 -8.83 -1.37 -0.54
CA MET A 104 -9.30 -0.01 -0.79
C MET A 104 -9.92 0.66 0.44
N GLY A 105 -10.54 -0.13 1.34
CA GLY A 105 -11.08 0.32 2.62
C GLY A 105 -10.00 0.80 3.59
N GLU A 106 -8.85 0.14 3.57
CA GLU A 106 -7.66 0.43 4.40
C GLU A 106 -6.61 1.30 3.67
N PHE A 107 -6.95 1.96 2.57
CA PHE A 107 -6.00 2.77 1.81
C PHE A 107 -5.48 3.98 2.62
N ASP A 108 -6.31 4.55 3.49
CA ASP A 108 -5.94 5.59 4.44
C ASP A 108 -4.91 5.11 5.46
N ILE A 109 -5.06 3.88 5.98
CA ILE A 109 -4.06 3.24 6.84
C ILE A 109 -2.71 3.14 6.12
N PHE A 110 -2.72 2.73 4.85
CA PHE A 110 -1.50 2.67 4.04
C PHE A 110 -0.80 4.04 3.91
N ILE A 111 -1.57 5.12 3.67
CA ILE A 111 -1.02 6.48 3.60
C ILE A 111 -0.43 6.90 4.94
N ASN A 112 -1.10 6.63 6.07
CA ASN A 112 -0.58 6.92 7.40
C ASN A 112 0.76 6.21 7.66
N TYR A 113 0.90 4.96 7.20
CA TYR A 113 2.15 4.22 7.36
C TYR A 113 3.28 4.80 6.50
N ILE A 114 2.98 5.26 5.27
CA ILE A 114 3.96 6.00 4.46
C ILE A 114 4.39 7.28 5.17
N GLU A 115 3.46 8.03 5.76
CA GLU A 115 3.76 9.26 6.48
C GLU A 115 4.71 9.00 7.66
N GLU A 116 4.44 7.99 8.48
CA GLU A 116 5.32 7.56 9.57
C GLU A 116 6.74 7.23 9.06
N TYR A 117 6.84 6.49 7.97
CA TYR A 117 8.12 6.17 7.35
C TYR A 117 8.88 7.44 6.90
N LEU A 118 8.18 8.38 6.26
CA LEU A 118 8.77 9.64 5.81
C LEU A 118 9.25 10.49 6.98
N MET A 119 8.44 10.62 8.03
CA MET A 119 8.79 11.35 9.25
C MET A 119 10.05 10.77 9.91
N MET A 120 10.22 9.45 9.92
CA MET A 120 11.44 8.82 10.43
C MET A 120 12.67 9.13 9.59
N LYS A 121 12.54 9.17 8.25
CA LYS A 121 13.64 9.48 7.36
C LYS A 121 14.05 10.95 7.36
N MET A 122 13.11 11.85 7.67
CA MET A 122 13.38 13.30 7.76
C MET A 122 13.99 13.73 9.11
N LYS A 123 13.82 12.94 10.18
CA LYS A 123 14.39 13.20 11.51
C LYS A 123 15.84 12.72 11.67
N LYS A 124 16.40 12.03 10.67
CA LYS A 124 17.80 11.59 10.60
C LYS A 124 18.59 12.51 9.68
#